data_AF-A0A1X2HP46-F1
#
_entry.id   AF-A0A1X2HP46-F1
#
_cell.length_a   1.000
_cell.length_b   1.000
_cell.length_c   1.000
_cell.angle_alpha   90.00
_cell.angle_beta   90.00
_cell.angle_gamma   90.00
#
_symmetry.space_group_name_H-M   'P 1'
#
loop_
_entity.id
_entity.type
_entity.pdbx_description
1 polymer ?
#
loop_
_entity_poly.entity_id
_entity_poly.type
_entity_poly.pdbx_seq_one_letter_code
_entity_poly.pdbx_strand_id
1 'polypeptide(L)'
;MVDTVRAVLPDLPVSAIVADLQRTGSVDVTIDNALRDGGLPVPPPPPSPPPQQTKQTYSDLMTRYKIQQQDSATASGDEPPKIWEQTPEKRQEMLRKRKEFMVLQARKYVLYQMIYCTILCYHVHHMLSFS
;
A
#
# COMPACT_ATOMS: atom_id res chain seq x y z
N MET A 1 -7.55 26.99 -8.68
CA MET A 1 -8.54 26.53 -9.67
C MET A 1 -9.94 26.55 -9.08
N VAL A 2 -10.21 25.81 -7.99
CA VAL A 2 -11.51 25.83 -7.30
C VAL A 2 -11.90 27.24 -6.81
N ASP A 3 -10.98 27.97 -6.19
CA ASP A 3 -11.25 29.33 -5.68
C ASP A 3 -11.60 30.33 -6.80
N THR A 4 -11.00 30.14 -7.98
CA THR A 4 -11.28 30.95 -9.17
C THR A 4 -12.71 30.72 -9.67
N VAL A 5 -13.15 29.45 -9.76
CA VAL A 5 -14.54 29.10 -10.12
C VAL A 5 -15.52 29.66 -9.08
N ARG A 6 -15.17 29.58 -7.79
CA ARG A 6 -16.02 30.09 -6.70
C ARG A 6 -16.16 31.61 -6.69
N ALA A 7 -15.14 32.33 -7.15
CA ALA A 7 -15.20 33.79 -7.27
C ALA A 7 -16.18 34.25 -8.37
N VAL A 8 -16.32 33.48 -9.45
CA VAL A 8 -17.25 33.79 -10.55
C VAL A 8 -18.63 33.19 -10.34
N LEU A 9 -18.74 32.07 -9.60
CA LEU A 9 -19.97 31.32 -9.35
C LEU A 9 -20.09 31.02 -7.84
N PRO A 10 -20.54 31.99 -7.02
CA PRO A 10 -20.57 31.85 -5.56
C PRO A 10 -21.64 30.88 -5.03
N ASP A 11 -22.69 30.61 -5.82
CA ASP A 11 -23.81 29.74 -5.44
C ASP A 11 -23.54 28.24 -5.66
N LEU A 12 -22.40 27.89 -6.25
CA LEU A 12 -22.08 26.52 -6.66
C LEU A 12 -21.31 25.77 -5.55
N PRO A 13 -21.74 24.55 -5.17
CA PRO A 13 -21.08 23.82 -4.09
C PRO A 13 -19.68 23.35 -4.48
N VAL A 14 -18.74 23.44 -3.54
CA VAL A 14 -17.33 23.10 -3.74
C VAL A 14 -17.14 21.66 -4.21
N SER A 15 -17.97 20.73 -3.73
CA SER A 15 -17.91 19.32 -4.13
C SER A 15 -18.15 19.11 -5.62
N ALA A 16 -19.09 19.86 -6.22
CA ALA A 16 -19.39 19.78 -7.64
C ALA A 16 -18.29 20.42 -8.49
N ILE A 17 -17.73 21.54 -8.03
CA ILE A 17 -16.58 22.20 -8.68
C ILE A 17 -15.37 21.28 -8.73
N VAL A 18 -15.05 20.63 -7.61
CA VAL A 18 -13.91 19.69 -7.53
C VAL A 18 -14.14 18.50 -8.46
N ALA A 19 -15.34 17.94 -8.51
CA ALA A 19 -15.66 16.80 -9.37
C ALA A 19 -15.57 17.15 -10.86
N ASP A 20 -16.06 18.33 -11.27
CA ASP A 20 -15.97 18.74 -12.66
C ASP A 20 -14.54 19.13 -13.06
N LEU A 21 -13.81 19.85 -12.20
CA LEU A 21 -12.39 20.15 -12.43
C LEU A 21 -11.52 18.87 -12.50
N GLN A 22 -11.86 17.82 -11.75
CA GLN A 22 -11.20 16.52 -11.87
C GLN A 22 -11.43 15.85 -13.23
N ARG A 23 -12.54 16.16 -13.91
CA ARG A 23 -12.90 15.61 -15.23
C ARG A 23 -12.36 16.46 -16.37
N THR A 24 -12.51 17.78 -16.29
CA THR A 24 -12.15 18.73 -17.36
C THR A 24 -10.71 19.23 -17.26
N GLY A 25 -10.14 19.28 -16.05
CA GLY A 25 -8.81 19.82 -15.76
C GLY A 25 -8.68 21.33 -16.00
N SER A 26 -9.76 22.03 -16.37
CA SER A 26 -9.73 23.41 -16.86
C SER A 26 -10.84 24.24 -16.25
N VAL A 27 -10.47 25.40 -15.70
CA VAL A 27 -11.40 26.33 -15.04
C VAL A 27 -12.43 26.88 -16.03
N ASP A 28 -12.01 27.30 -17.22
CA ASP A 28 -12.89 27.90 -18.22
C ASP A 28 -13.97 26.93 -18.73
N VAL A 29 -13.59 25.67 -18.96
CA VAL A 29 -14.52 24.60 -19.37
C VAL A 29 -15.54 24.31 -18.26
N THR A 30 -15.09 24.31 -17.00
CA THR A 30 -15.99 24.11 -15.85
C THR A 30 -16.98 25.25 -15.67
N ILE A 31 -16.57 26.49 -15.94
CA ILE A 31 -17.47 27.65 -15.92
C ILE A 31 -18.52 27.55 -17.03
N ASP A 32 -18.11 27.20 -18.25
CA ASP A 32 -19.02 27.02 -19.39
C ASP A 32 -20.03 25.89 -19.16
N ASN A 33 -19.59 24.74 -18.62
CA ASN A 33 -20.49 23.64 -18.24
C ASN A 33 -21.51 24.07 -17.18
N ALA A 34 -21.05 24.77 -16.14
CA ALA A 34 -21.93 25.25 -15.06
C ALA A 34 -22.99 26.25 -15.58
N LEU A 35 -22.63 27.10 -16.54
CA LEU A 35 -23.56 28.05 -17.16
C LEU A 35 -24.54 27.38 -18.14
N ARG A 36 -24.10 26.36 -18.89
CA ARG A 36 -24.94 25.62 -19.85
C ARG A 36 -26.03 24.79 -19.17
N ASP A 37 -25.65 24.06 -18.13
CA ASP A 37 -26.53 23.09 -17.47
C ASP A 37 -27.30 23.71 -16.28
N GLY A 38 -27.07 24.99 -15.98
CA GLY A 38 -27.67 25.67 -14.83
C GLY A 38 -27.12 25.20 -13.47
N GLY A 39 -25.98 24.51 -13.48
CA GLY A 39 -25.32 23.94 -12.32
C GLY A 39 -24.40 22.77 -12.70
N LEU A 40 -23.52 22.36 -11.79
CA LEU A 40 -22.67 21.17 -11.99
C LEU A 40 -23.35 19.93 -11.42
N PRO A 41 -23.15 18.75 -12.03
CA PRO A 41 -23.66 17.50 -11.48
C PRO A 41 -23.02 17.24 -10.11
N VAL A 42 -23.83 17.19 -9.07
CA VAL A 42 -23.35 16.91 -7.71
C VAL A 42 -22.91 15.44 -7.66
N PRO A 43 -21.64 15.14 -7.32
CA PRO A 43 -21.17 13.77 -7.24
C PRO A 43 -21.96 13.00 -6.16
N PRO A 44 -22.21 11.70 -6.35
CA PRO A 44 -22.83 10.89 -5.31
C PRO A 44 -21.98 10.98 -4.02
N PRO A 45 -22.61 10.91 -2.83
CA PRO A 45 -21.86 10.92 -1.58
C PRO A 45 -20.85 9.77 -1.61
N PRO A 46 -19.60 9.99 -1.13
CA PRO A 46 -18.62 8.92 -1.07
C PRO A 46 -19.22 7.73 -0.30
N PRO A 47 -18.98 6.48 -0.73
CA PRO A 47 -19.41 5.33 0.04
C PRO A 47 -18.87 5.51 1.46
N SER A 48 -19.75 5.37 2.45
CA SER A 48 -19.38 5.38 3.86
C SER A 48 -18.14 4.51 4.03
N PRO A 49 -17.08 5.01 4.71
CA PRO A 49 -15.85 4.26 4.83
C PRO A 49 -16.18 2.86 5.36
N PRO A 50 -15.59 1.79 4.79
CA PRO A 50 -15.78 0.46 5.33
C PRO A 50 -15.48 0.52 6.84
N PRO A 51 -16.22 -0.23 7.69
CA PRO A 51 -15.97 -0.23 9.12
C PRO A 51 -14.47 -0.40 9.32
N GLN A 52 -13.86 0.58 9.97
CA GLN A 52 -12.43 0.59 10.25
C GLN A 52 -12.09 -0.79 10.79
N GLN A 53 -11.39 -1.58 9.98
CA GLN A 53 -10.84 -2.85 10.44
C GLN A 53 -9.98 -2.47 11.62
N THR A 54 -10.49 -2.78 12.81
CA THR A 54 -9.70 -2.86 14.03
C THR A 54 -8.39 -3.52 13.64
N LYS A 55 -7.27 -2.84 13.89
CA LYS A 55 -5.92 -3.39 13.69
C LYS A 55 -5.93 -4.78 14.33
N GLN A 56 -6.14 -5.81 13.53
CA GLN A 56 -6.19 -7.15 14.06
C GLN A 56 -4.79 -7.38 14.61
N THR A 57 -4.73 -7.75 15.88
CA THR A 57 -3.57 -8.34 16.53
C THR A 57 -2.88 -9.21 15.49
N TYR A 58 -1.72 -8.76 14.99
CA TYR A 58 -1.09 -9.36 13.82
C TYR A 58 -0.87 -10.85 14.12
N SER A 59 -1.72 -11.71 13.58
CA SER A 59 -1.39 -13.13 13.49
C SER A 59 -0.12 -13.20 12.66
N ASP A 60 0.91 -13.83 13.20
CA ASP A 60 2.21 -13.97 12.54
C ASP A 60 2.01 -14.37 11.06
N LEU A 61 2.76 -13.76 10.15
CA LEU A 61 2.64 -14.03 8.71
C LEU A 61 2.91 -15.52 8.43
N MET A 62 3.74 -16.18 9.24
CA MET A 62 3.89 -17.64 9.22
C MET A 62 2.57 -18.35 9.50
N THR A 63 1.81 -17.92 10.52
CA THR A 63 0.51 -18.50 10.88
C THR A 63 -0.53 -18.28 9.79
N ARG A 64 -0.57 -17.08 9.21
CA ARG A 64 -1.50 -16.74 8.12
C ARG A 64 -1.26 -17.61 6.89
N TYR A 65 0.00 -17.87 6.56
CA TYR A 65 0.39 -18.62 5.37
C TYR A 65 0.70 -20.09 5.63
N LYS A 66 0.57 -20.57 6.86
CA LYS A 66 0.88 -21.94 7.28
C LYS A 66 2.27 -22.40 6.81
N ILE A 67 3.24 -21.49 6.83
CA ILE A 67 4.62 -21.76 6.39
C ILE A 67 5.31 -22.52 7.52
N GLN A 68 5.76 -23.75 7.25
CA GLN A 68 6.45 -24.56 8.27
C GLN A 68 7.91 -24.12 8.41
N GLN A 69 8.43 -24.27 9.63
CA GLN A 69 9.82 -23.91 9.92
C GLN A 69 10.83 -24.87 9.26
N GLN A 70 10.42 -26.09 8.89
CA GLN A 70 11.29 -27.05 8.19
C GLN A 70 11.59 -26.65 6.73
N ASP A 71 10.72 -25.88 6.09
CA ASP A 71 10.99 -25.30 4.75
C ASP A 71 12.16 -24.30 4.77
N SER A 72 12.57 -23.84 5.97
CA SER A 72 13.66 -22.87 6.13
C SER A 72 15.07 -23.45 5.97
N ALA A 73 15.24 -24.77 6.16
CA ALA A 73 16.52 -25.47 6.06
C ALA A 73 16.75 -26.12 4.69
N THR A 74 15.67 -26.41 3.95
CA THR A 74 15.71 -27.12 2.65
C THR A 74 15.40 -26.22 1.45
N ALA A 75 15.01 -24.96 1.66
CA ALA A 75 14.96 -23.97 0.58
C ALA A 75 16.39 -23.58 0.16
N SER A 76 16.99 -24.42 -0.68
CA SER A 76 18.04 -24.03 -1.63
C SER A 76 17.66 -22.67 -2.22
N GLY A 77 18.56 -21.70 -2.09
CA GLY A 77 18.33 -20.26 -2.24
C GLY A 77 18.01 -19.76 -3.65
N ASP A 78 17.36 -20.55 -4.48
CA ASP A 78 16.98 -20.15 -5.83
C ASP A 78 15.70 -19.30 -5.76
N GLU A 79 15.85 -18.03 -6.14
CA GLU A 79 14.74 -17.11 -6.30
C GLU A 79 13.75 -17.69 -7.32
N PRO A 80 12.46 -17.85 -6.97
CA PRO A 80 11.47 -18.37 -7.89
C PRO A 80 11.41 -17.49 -9.16
N PRO A 81 11.57 -18.08 -10.37
CA PRO A 81 11.79 -17.32 -11.59
C PRO A 81 10.65 -16.33 -11.82
N LYS A 82 10.98 -15.08 -12.19
CA LYS A 82 10.03 -13.96 -12.39
C LYS A 82 9.26 -14.07 -13.71
N ILE A 83 8.77 -15.25 -14.08
CA ILE A 83 7.99 -15.48 -15.30
C ILE A 83 6.53 -15.79 -14.90
N TRP A 84 5.57 -15.33 -15.70
CA TRP A 84 4.17 -15.68 -15.52
C TRP A 84 3.85 -16.90 -16.36
N GLU A 85 3.33 -17.93 -15.70
CA GLU A 85 2.88 -19.16 -16.36
C GLU A 85 1.59 -18.93 -17.14
N GLN A 86 1.42 -19.66 -18.24
CA GLN A 86 0.24 -19.51 -19.11
C GLN A 86 -1.02 -20.16 -18.52
N THR A 87 -0.85 -21.27 -17.79
CA THR A 87 -1.96 -21.95 -17.11
C THR A 87 -2.26 -21.30 -15.75
N PRO A 88 -3.54 -21.12 -15.38
CA PRO A 88 -3.93 -20.47 -14.13
C PRO A 88 -3.43 -21.21 -12.88
N GLU A 89 -3.42 -22.54 -12.89
CA GLU A 89 -2.98 -23.37 -11.76
C GLU A 89 -1.50 -23.18 -11.46
N LYS A 90 -0.64 -23.26 -12.49
CA LYS A 90 0.80 -23.03 -12.33
C LYS A 90 1.10 -21.60 -11.91
N ARG A 91 0.32 -20.62 -12.38
CA ARG A 91 0.45 -19.21 -11.95
C ARG A 91 0.14 -19.07 -10.47
N GLN A 92 -0.93 -19.70 -9.99
CA GLN A 92 -1.29 -19.69 -8.58
C GLN A 92 -0.20 -20.32 -7.71
N GLU A 93 0.34 -21.47 -8.13
CA GLU A 93 1.44 -22.12 -7.44
C GLU A 93 2.70 -21.24 -7.38
N MET A 94 3.08 -20.64 -8.51
CA MET A 94 4.21 -19.71 -8.59
C MET A 94 4.04 -18.50 -7.69
N LEU A 95 2.84 -17.92 -7.63
CA LEU A 95 2.53 -16.81 -6.73
C LEU A 95 2.61 -17.23 -5.26
N ARG A 96 2.15 -18.44 -4.93
CA ARG A 96 2.26 -19.00 -3.57
C ARG A 96 3.73 -19.16 -3.17
N LYS A 97 4.56 -19.78 -4.02
CA LYS A 97 6.00 -19.97 -3.80
C LYS A 97 6.75 -18.64 -3.63
N ARG A 98 6.49 -17.65 -4.50
CA ARG A 98 7.09 -16.31 -4.37
C ARG A 98 6.76 -15.64 -3.05
N LYS A 99 5.52 -15.80 -2.60
CA LYS A 99 5.05 -15.23 -1.35
C LYS A 99 5.70 -15.89 -0.14
N GLU A 100 5.76 -17.23 -0.14
CA GLU A 100 6.46 -18.01 0.87
C GLU A 100 7.95 -17.61 0.94
N PHE A 101 8.62 -17.51 -0.22
CA PHE A 101 10.00 -17.05 -0.32
C PHE A 101 10.20 -15.64 0.26
N MET A 102 9.35 -14.69 -0.11
CA MET A 102 9.42 -13.31 0.39
C MET A 102 9.28 -13.24 1.92
N VAL A 103 8.32 -13.98 2.49
CA VAL A 103 8.10 -14.02 3.94
C VAL A 103 9.30 -14.64 4.67
N LEU A 104 9.84 -15.73 4.13
CA LEU A 104 11.03 -16.38 4.69
C LEU A 104 12.26 -15.48 4.64
N GLN A 105 12.50 -14.80 3.51
CA GLN A 105 13.59 -13.85 3.38
C GLN A 105 13.45 -12.69 4.37
N ALA A 106 12.27 -12.06 4.44
CA ALA A 106 12.02 -10.98 5.40
C ALA A 106 12.31 -11.41 6.85
N ARG A 107 11.90 -12.63 7.24
CA ARG A 107 12.22 -13.19 8.56
C ARG A 107 13.73 -13.33 8.77
N LYS A 108 14.46 -13.88 7.80
CA LYS A 108 15.93 -14.01 7.86
C LYS A 108 16.57 -12.63 8.04
N TYR A 109 16.19 -11.64 7.24
CA TYR A 109 16.71 -10.27 7.34
C TYR A 109 16.46 -9.63 8.71
N VAL A 110 15.25 -9.76 9.25
CA VAL A 110 14.94 -9.23 10.59
C VAL A 110 15.82 -9.89 11.64
N LEU A 111 15.98 -11.22 11.60
CA LEU A 111 16.86 -11.94 12.53
C LEU A 111 18.31 -11.47 12.43
N TYR A 112 18.87 -11.41 11.21
CA TYR A 112 20.22 -10.90 11.00
C TYR A 112 20.36 -9.47 11.54
N GLN A 113 19.43 -8.57 11.21
CA GLN A 113 19.44 -7.19 11.67
C GLN A 113 19.41 -7.08 13.20
N MET A 114 18.58 -7.88 13.87
CA MET A 114 18.52 -7.90 15.34
C MET A 114 19.84 -8.39 15.95
N ILE A 115 20.44 -9.43 15.37
CA ILE A 115 21.72 -9.98 15.81
C ILE A 115 22.84 -8.95 15.63
N TYR A 116 22.95 -8.32 14.45
CA TYR A 116 23.97 -7.30 14.19
C TYR A 116 23.81 -6.09 15.13
N CYS A 117 22.59 -5.60 15.34
CA CYS A 117 22.33 -4.49 16.26
C CYS A 117 22.73 -4.85 17.70
N THR A 118 22.41 -6.06 18.16
CA THR A 118 22.79 -6.53 19.50
C THR A 118 24.30 -6.62 19.65
N ILE A 119 25.00 -7.20 18.68
CA ILE A 119 26.46 -7.32 18.72
C ILE A 119 27.13 -5.94 18.72
N LEU A 120 26.69 -5.02 17.85
CA LEU A 120 27.24 -3.66 17.82
C LEU A 120 26.99 -2.91 19.14
N CYS A 121 25.79 -3.01 19.73
CA CYS A 121 25.50 -2.41 21.03
C CYS A 121 26.38 -2.98 22.15
N TYR A 122 26.57 -4.30 22.19
CA TYR A 122 27.47 -4.95 23.16
C TYR A 122 28.92 -4.50 22.99
N HIS A 123 29.40 -4.39 21.75
CA HIS A 123 30.78 -3.97 21.48
C HIS A 123 31.03 -2.52 21.90
N VAL A 124 30.09 -1.62 21.62
CA VAL A 124 30.18 -0.20 22.03
C VAL A 124 30.12 -0.07 23.56
N HIS A 125 29.22 -0.80 24.23
CA HIS A 125 29.10 -0.77 25.68
C HIS A 125 30.35 -1.34 26.38
N HIS A 126 30.94 -2.41 25.85
CA HIS A 126 32.18 -2.99 26.38
C HIS A 126 33.39 -2.05 26.22
N MET A 127 33.47 -1.30 25.11
CA MET A 127 34.55 -0.32 24.90
C MET A 127 34.42 0.92 25.81
N LEU A 128 33.21 1.38 26.11
CA LEU A 128 33.01 2.50 27.06
C LEU A 128 33.22 2.11 28.52
N SER A 129 33.06 0.83 28.87
CA SER A 129 33.22 0.36 30.26
C SER A 129 34.67 0.06 30.65
N PHE A 130 35.62 0.15 29.71
CA PHE A 130 37.04 -0.16 29.91
C PHE A 130 37.96 1.08 29.81
N SER A 131 37.39 2.29 29.72
CA SER A 131 38.09 3.57 29.75
C SER A 131 37.69 4.38 30.98
#